data_AF-A0A9P7WYH4-F1
#
_entry.id   AF-A0A9P7WYH4-F1
#
_cell.length_a   1.000
_cell.length_b   1.000
_cell.length_c   1.000
_cell.angle_alpha   90.00
_cell.angle_beta   90.00
_cell.angle_gamma   90.00
#
_symmetry.space_group_name_H-M   'P 1'
#
loop_
_entity.id
_entity.type
_entity.pdbx_description
1 polymer ?
#
loop_
_entity_poly.entity_id
_entity_poly.type
_entity_poly.pdbx_seq_one_letter_code
_entity_poly.pdbx_strand_id
1 'polypeptide(L)'
;MPKTSYPKSTELELATDRRQSRPISPKPSSYLELANKSNDLAHLRKMVLGKLQYTREDSRPGKYLAIDCEMLGLGYKGSRSSLARVSVVNFLGAVIFDAYVEQTEEVTDHRTKWSGIRPADLTGAHAKSFDEVQKTVQDLLTN
;
A
#
# COMPACT_ATOMS: atom_id res chain seq x y z
N MET A 1 22.52 -33.93 0.47
CA MET A 1 21.54 -34.78 -0.25
C MET A 1 20.64 -35.37 0.82
N PRO A 2 19.34 -35.05 0.79
CA PRO A 2 18.42 -35.82 -0.05
C PRO A 2 17.68 -34.94 -1.06
N LYS A 3 17.52 -35.49 -2.27
CA LYS A 3 16.73 -34.93 -3.36
C LYS A 3 15.27 -35.30 -3.09
N THR A 4 14.38 -34.33 -2.98
CA THR A 4 12.94 -34.60 -3.04
C THR A 4 12.52 -34.56 -4.51
N SER A 5 12.18 -35.72 -5.05
CA SER A 5 11.65 -35.89 -6.40
C SER A 5 10.17 -35.55 -6.44
N TYR A 6 9.77 -34.69 -7.37
CA TYR A 6 8.35 -34.52 -7.70
C TYR A 6 7.87 -35.68 -8.58
N PRO A 7 6.70 -36.28 -8.30
CA PRO A 7 6.12 -37.27 -9.20
C PRO A 7 5.54 -36.61 -10.47
N LYS A 8 5.71 -37.31 -11.60
CA LYS A 8 5.19 -36.98 -12.93
C LYS A 8 3.71 -37.43 -13.07
N SER A 9 2.91 -36.51 -13.60
CA SER A 9 1.70 -36.64 -14.44
C SER A 9 0.80 -37.88 -14.34
N THR A 10 -0.50 -37.64 -14.11
CA THR A 10 -1.58 -38.30 -14.86
C THR A 10 -2.66 -37.29 -15.23
N GLU A 11 -2.95 -37.25 -16.51
CA GLU A 11 -3.95 -36.44 -17.20
C GLU A 11 -5.37 -36.80 -16.74
N LEU A 12 -6.21 -35.77 -16.56
CA LEU A 12 -7.64 -35.87 -16.83
C LEU A 12 -8.07 -34.55 -17.47
N GLU A 13 -7.99 -34.51 -18.79
CA GLU A 13 -8.54 -33.44 -19.62
C GLU A 13 -9.98 -33.83 -19.97
N LEU A 14 -10.96 -33.02 -19.54
CA LEU A 14 -12.24 -32.93 -20.26
C LEU A 14 -12.94 -31.57 -19.97
N ALA A 15 -12.88 -30.73 -21.00
CA ALA A 15 -13.97 -29.89 -21.51
C ALA A 15 -14.44 -28.63 -20.74
N THR A 16 -13.91 -27.50 -21.22
CA THR A 16 -14.61 -26.33 -21.80
C THR A 16 -15.47 -25.37 -20.96
N ASP A 17 -15.09 -24.09 -21.13
CA ASP A 17 -15.89 -22.85 -21.20
C ASP A 17 -16.55 -22.33 -19.91
N ARG A 18 -15.80 -21.49 -19.19
CA ARG A 18 -16.35 -20.24 -18.63
C ARG A 18 -15.34 -19.13 -18.81
N ARG A 19 -15.66 -18.18 -19.70
CA ARG A 19 -15.14 -16.82 -19.66
C ARG A 19 -15.32 -16.25 -18.25
N GLN A 20 -14.34 -16.40 -17.38
CA GLN A 20 -14.31 -15.68 -16.12
C GLN A 20 -13.98 -14.23 -16.46
N SER A 21 -15.01 -13.40 -16.27
CA SER A 21 -15.00 -11.96 -16.46
C SER A 21 -13.79 -11.33 -15.81
N ARG A 22 -12.97 -10.65 -16.61
CA ARG A 22 -11.95 -9.70 -16.15
C ARG A 22 -12.61 -8.75 -15.14
N PRO A 23 -11.93 -8.33 -14.06
CA PRO A 23 -12.47 -7.33 -13.16
C PRO A 23 -12.87 -6.11 -14.00
N ILE A 24 -14.14 -5.70 -13.86
CA ILE A 24 -14.72 -4.61 -14.60
C ILE A 24 -13.97 -3.35 -14.17
N SER A 25 -13.01 -2.92 -15.00
CA SER A 25 -12.42 -1.60 -14.89
C SER A 25 -13.54 -0.55 -14.84
N PRO A 26 -13.48 0.47 -13.97
CA PRO A 26 -14.52 1.48 -13.90
C PRO A 26 -14.78 2.05 -15.30
N LYS A 27 -16.08 2.22 -15.64
CA LYS A 27 -16.50 2.69 -16.96
C LYS A 27 -15.81 4.02 -17.29
N PRO A 28 -15.43 4.27 -18.56
CA PRO A 28 -14.64 5.44 -18.99
C PRO A 28 -15.23 6.81 -18.58
N SER A 29 -16.52 6.88 -18.26
CA SER A 29 -17.18 8.10 -17.77
C SER A 29 -16.61 8.63 -16.44
N SER A 30 -16.22 7.77 -15.49
CA SER A 30 -15.70 8.25 -14.21
C SER A 30 -14.28 8.80 -14.37
N TYR A 31 -13.40 8.10 -15.08
CA TYR A 31 -12.01 8.54 -15.28
C TYR A 31 -11.89 9.91 -15.95
N LEU A 32 -12.72 10.20 -16.95
CA LEU A 32 -12.75 11.49 -17.63
C LEU A 32 -13.28 12.61 -16.71
N GLU A 33 -14.33 12.33 -15.93
CA GLU A 33 -14.84 13.29 -14.95
C GLU A 33 -13.82 13.54 -13.82
N LEU A 34 -13.09 12.51 -13.40
CA LEU A 34 -12.03 12.58 -12.39
C LEU A 34 -10.81 13.36 -12.91
N ALA A 35 -10.39 13.12 -14.16
CA ALA A 35 -9.33 13.87 -14.82
C ALA A 35 -9.68 15.36 -14.96
N ASN A 36 -10.95 15.66 -15.23
CA ASN A 36 -11.45 17.03 -15.30
C ASN A 36 -11.48 17.70 -13.91
N LYS A 37 -11.85 16.98 -12.84
CA LYS A 37 -11.79 17.49 -11.46
C LYS A 37 -10.36 17.69 -10.96
N SER A 38 -9.41 16.81 -11.34
CA SER A 38 -7.99 16.98 -10.98
C SER A 38 -7.32 18.16 -11.69
N ASN A 39 -7.87 18.66 -12.80
CA ASN A 39 -7.37 19.87 -13.47
C ASN A 39 -7.86 21.17 -12.81
N ASP A 40 -8.75 21.08 -11.82
CA ASP A 40 -9.15 22.22 -11.01
C ASP A 40 -8.14 22.44 -9.87
N LEU A 41 -7.37 23.53 -9.95
CA LEU A 41 -6.41 23.93 -8.91
C LEU A 41 -7.06 24.05 -7.52
N ALA A 42 -8.34 24.43 -7.44
CA ALA A 42 -9.05 24.49 -6.17
C ALA A 42 -9.26 23.09 -5.59
N HIS A 43 -9.57 22.11 -6.43
CA HIS A 43 -9.69 20.70 -6.04
C HIS A 43 -8.35 20.13 -5.57
N LEU A 44 -7.27 20.34 -6.34
CA LEU A 44 -5.91 19.90 -5.96
C LEU A 44 -5.47 20.51 -4.63
N ARG A 45 -5.73 21.80 -4.39
CA ARG A 45 -5.44 22.45 -3.10
C ARG A 45 -6.21 21.81 -1.96
N LYS A 46 -7.50 21.48 -2.15
CA LYS A 46 -8.28 20.77 -1.14
C LYS A 46 -7.73 19.38 -0.87
N MET A 47 -7.26 18.67 -1.90
CA MET A 47 -6.63 17.36 -1.79
C MET A 47 -5.36 17.44 -0.92
N VAL A 48 -4.42 18.31 -1.29
CA VAL A 48 -3.13 18.48 -0.58
C VAL A 48 -3.33 18.92 0.88
N LEU A 49 -4.36 19.74 1.15
CA LEU A 49 -4.68 20.19 2.51
C LEU A 49 -5.50 19.16 3.32
N GLY A 50 -5.82 17.99 2.76
CA GLY A 50 -6.63 16.97 3.44
C GLY A 50 -8.07 17.39 3.71
N LYS A 51 -8.64 18.26 2.88
CA LYS A 51 -10.00 18.84 3.04
C LYS A 51 -11.05 18.21 2.15
N LEU A 52 -10.70 17.17 1.39
CA LEU A 52 -11.64 16.42 0.57
C LEU A 52 -12.42 15.41 1.41
N GLN A 53 -13.67 15.17 1.01
CA GLN A 53 -14.47 14.08 1.52
C GLN A 53 -14.60 13.04 0.41
N TYR A 54 -14.48 11.77 0.79
CA TYR A 54 -14.49 10.65 -0.13
C TYR A 54 -15.71 9.77 0.13
N THR A 55 -16.40 9.36 -0.93
CA THR A 55 -17.39 8.30 -0.82
C THR A 55 -16.70 6.94 -0.70
N ARG A 56 -17.44 5.90 -0.31
CA ARG A 56 -16.89 4.53 -0.29
C ARG A 56 -16.33 4.07 -1.64
N GLU A 57 -16.93 4.53 -2.73
CA GLU A 57 -16.49 4.20 -4.09
C GLU A 57 -15.18 4.91 -4.44
N ASP A 58 -15.03 6.17 -3.99
CA ASP A 58 -13.80 6.96 -4.16
C ASP A 58 -12.64 6.44 -3.32
N SER A 59 -12.92 5.73 -2.23
CA SER A 59 -11.91 5.12 -1.35
C SER A 59 -11.43 3.74 -1.81
N ARG A 60 -11.80 3.29 -3.02
CA ARG A 60 -11.23 2.06 -3.58
C ARG A 60 -9.83 2.31 -4.16
N PRO A 61 -8.93 1.31 -4.18
CA PRO A 61 -7.57 1.48 -4.68
C PRO A 61 -7.48 2.05 -6.11
N GLY A 62 -8.36 1.60 -7.01
CA GLY A 62 -8.34 2.02 -8.41
C GLY A 62 -7.11 1.50 -9.17
N LYS A 63 -6.76 2.15 -10.29
CA LYS A 63 -5.66 1.71 -11.18
C LYS A 63 -4.31 2.33 -10.83
N TYR A 64 -4.31 3.50 -10.19
CA TYR A 64 -3.09 4.24 -9.85
C TYR A 64 -3.03 4.45 -8.35
N LEU A 65 -1.88 4.10 -7.78
CA LEU A 65 -1.55 4.29 -6.38
C LEU A 65 -0.27 5.12 -6.28
N ALA A 66 -0.21 6.01 -5.30
CA ALA A 66 1.02 6.63 -4.84
C ALA A 66 1.38 6.05 -3.48
N ILE A 67 2.67 5.79 -3.27
CA ILE A 67 3.22 5.19 -2.05
C ILE A 67 4.35 6.08 -1.58
N ASP A 68 4.34 6.38 -0.29
CA ASP A 68 5.47 6.99 0.39
C ASP A 68 5.76 6.26 1.70
N CYS A 69 7.03 6.26 2.10
CA CYS A 69 7.51 5.49 3.23
C CYS A 69 8.45 6.32 4.08
N GLU A 70 8.31 6.20 5.39
CA GLU A 70 9.22 6.77 6.36
C GLU A 70 10.13 5.70 6.94
N MET A 71 11.42 6.03 7.13
CA MET A 71 12.41 5.09 7.65
C MET A 71 13.11 5.61 8.91
N LEU A 72 13.51 4.67 9.75
CA LEU A 72 14.31 4.87 10.95
C LEU A 72 15.70 4.28 10.75
N GLY A 73 16.62 4.62 11.63
CA GLY A 73 17.95 4.02 11.75
C GLY A 73 17.99 2.91 12.80
N LEU A 74 18.51 1.75 12.40
CA LEU A 74 18.87 0.62 13.27
C LEU A 74 20.40 0.41 13.27
N GLY A 75 20.89 -0.36 14.26
CA GLY A 75 22.31 -0.71 14.39
C GLY A 75 23.19 0.47 14.84
N TYR A 76 24.51 0.31 14.82
CA TYR A 76 25.42 1.34 15.33
C TYR A 76 25.22 2.68 14.62
N LYS A 77 24.78 3.69 15.36
CA LYS A 77 24.48 5.05 14.88
C LYS A 77 23.51 5.09 13.68
N GLY A 78 22.50 4.21 13.66
CA GLY A 78 21.45 4.22 12.64
C GLY A 78 21.94 3.85 11.23
N SER A 79 23.00 3.04 11.14
CA SER A 79 23.68 2.68 9.89
C SER A 79 22.82 1.90 8.89
N ARG A 80 21.73 1.28 9.34
CA ARG A 80 20.75 0.58 8.49
C ARG A 80 19.41 1.30 8.55
N SER A 81 18.76 1.46 7.41
CA SER A 81 17.39 1.98 7.36
C SER A 81 16.37 0.86 7.54
N SER A 82 15.34 1.10 8.34
CA SER A 82 14.18 0.19 8.53
C SER A 82 12.88 0.95 8.34
N LEU A 83 11.86 0.30 7.77
CA LEU A 83 10.55 0.91 7.50
C LEU A 83 9.84 1.23 8.82
N ALA A 84 9.35 2.45 8.96
CA ALA A 84 8.65 2.96 10.13
C ALA A 84 7.16 3.15 9.88
N ARG A 85 6.82 3.64 8.70
CA ARG A 85 5.46 3.94 8.26
C ARG A 85 5.38 3.82 6.76
N VAL A 86 4.25 3.34 6.25
CA VAL A 86 3.89 3.41 4.84
C VAL A 86 2.54 4.08 4.71
N SER A 87 2.42 4.98 3.74
CA SER A 87 1.17 5.62 3.36
C SER A 87 0.91 5.37 1.86
N VAL A 88 -0.27 4.85 1.55
CA VAL A 88 -0.73 4.53 0.20
C VAL A 88 -2.01 5.31 -0.06
N VAL A 89 -2.02 6.09 -1.13
CA VAL A 89 -3.20 6.84 -1.59
C VAL A 89 -3.54 6.48 -3.03
N ASN A 90 -4.82 6.57 -3.40
CA ASN A 90 -5.23 6.39 -4.79
C ASN A 90 -5.13 7.71 -5.58
N PHE A 91 -5.51 7.65 -6.86
CA PHE A 91 -5.52 8.82 -7.76
C PHE A 91 -6.36 10.01 -7.24
N LEU A 92 -7.36 9.77 -6.39
CA LEU A 92 -8.23 10.82 -5.82
C LEU A 92 -7.64 11.41 -4.53
N GLY A 93 -6.50 10.93 -4.09
CA GLY A 93 -5.89 11.29 -2.81
C GLY A 93 -6.58 10.64 -1.61
N ALA A 94 -7.48 9.68 -1.82
CA ALA A 94 -8.06 8.92 -0.72
C ALA A 94 -7.01 7.96 -0.14
N VAL A 95 -6.86 7.96 1.19
CA VAL A 95 -5.97 7.04 1.89
C VAL A 95 -6.52 5.62 1.79
N ILE A 96 -5.74 4.76 1.15
CA ILE A 96 -6.06 3.34 0.96
C ILE A 96 -5.46 2.51 2.10
N PHE A 97 -4.24 2.84 2.50
CA PHE A 97 -3.55 2.18 3.58
C PHE A 97 -2.57 3.15 4.23
N ASP A 98 -2.58 3.23 5.56
CA ASP A 98 -1.63 4.03 6.33
C ASP A 98 -1.35 3.30 7.64
N ALA A 99 -0.11 2.92 7.85
CA ALA A 99 0.26 2.06 8.98
C ALA A 99 1.68 2.34 9.45
N TYR A 100 1.85 2.37 10.78
CA TYR A 100 3.15 2.25 11.42
C TYR A 100 3.60 0.79 11.46
N VAL A 101 4.91 0.60 11.45
CA VAL A 101 5.55 -0.72 11.43
C VAL A 101 6.32 -0.94 12.73
N GLU A 102 5.98 -2.02 13.42
CA GLU A 102 6.67 -2.45 14.63
C GLU A 102 8.11 -2.87 14.30
N GLN A 103 9.06 -2.48 15.16
CA GLN A 103 10.47 -2.79 14.98
C GLN A 103 10.86 -4.03 15.78
N THR A 104 11.55 -4.96 15.14
CA THR A 104 12.07 -6.19 15.78
C THR A 104 13.45 -6.01 16.42
N GLU A 105 14.10 -4.88 16.15
CA GLU A 105 15.41 -4.50 16.67
C GLU A 105 15.33 -3.12 17.33
N GLU A 106 16.28 -2.80 18.21
CA GLU A 106 16.35 -1.49 18.86
C GLU A 106 16.58 -0.37 17.83
N VAL A 107 15.72 0.65 17.91
CA VAL A 107 15.85 1.87 17.11
C VAL A 107 16.92 2.76 17.73
N THR A 108 17.99 3.02 16.98
CA THR A 108 19.12 3.84 17.43
C THR A 108 19.08 5.27 16.90
N ASP A 109 18.28 5.51 15.85
CA ASP A 109 18.00 6.86 15.34
C ASP A 109 16.58 6.91 14.75
N HIS A 110 15.65 7.60 15.41
CA HIS A 110 14.28 7.74 14.92
C HIS A 110 14.13 8.66 13.71
N ARG A 111 15.15 9.49 13.42
CA ARG A 111 15.10 10.49 12.34
C ARG A 111 13.88 11.42 12.43
N THR A 112 13.33 11.63 13.63
CA THR A 112 12.04 12.29 13.87
C THR A 112 11.92 13.67 13.25
N LYS A 113 13.01 14.45 13.19
CA LYS A 113 12.97 15.78 12.57
C LYS A 113 12.67 15.77 11.07
N TRP A 114 12.84 14.62 10.43
CA TRP A 114 12.51 14.40 9.02
C TRP A 114 11.26 13.55 8.88
N SER A 115 11.20 12.42 9.59
CA SER A 115 10.14 11.42 9.43
C SER A 115 8.87 11.71 10.21
N GLY A 116 8.94 12.57 11.23
CA GLY A 116 7.86 12.82 12.17
C GLY A 116 7.55 11.66 13.14
N ILE A 117 8.21 10.51 12.99
CA ILE A 117 7.96 9.30 13.78
C ILE A 117 8.46 9.45 15.22
N ARG A 118 7.60 9.09 16.17
CA ARG A 118 7.88 9.09 17.61
C ARG A 118 7.97 7.65 18.13
N PRO A 119 8.70 7.40 19.22
CA PRO A 119 8.76 6.06 19.82
C PRO A 119 7.38 5.47 20.14
N ALA A 120 6.43 6.29 20.57
CA ALA A 120 5.07 5.85 20.88
C ALA A 120 4.30 5.33 19.66
N ASP A 121 4.61 5.82 18.44
CA ASP A 121 3.93 5.41 17.21
C ASP A 121 4.27 3.96 16.82
N LEU A 122 5.39 3.42 17.33
CA LEU A 122 5.92 2.10 16.98
C LEU A 122 5.52 0.99 17.96
N THR A 123 4.62 1.28 18.91
CA THR A 123 4.31 0.35 20.01
C THR A 123 2.81 0.06 20.13
N GLY A 124 2.49 -1.13 20.65
CA GLY A 124 1.13 -1.54 20.99
C GLY A 124 0.22 -1.71 19.78
N ALA A 125 -1.08 -1.46 19.96
CA ALA A 125 -2.11 -1.66 18.94
C ALA A 125 -2.02 -0.67 17.74
N HIS A 126 -1.08 0.27 17.77
CA HIS A 126 -0.92 1.31 16.76
C HIS A 126 0.04 0.92 15.63
N ALA A 127 0.85 -0.12 15.82
CA ALA A 127 1.82 -0.60 14.85
C ALA A 127 1.48 -2.03 14.38
N LYS A 128 1.85 -2.33 13.14
CA LYS A 128 1.67 -3.65 12.52
C LYS A 128 3.03 -4.32 12.29
N SER A 129 3.05 -5.63 12.22
CA SER A 129 4.26 -6.36 11.81
C SER A 129 4.64 -6.01 10.37
N PHE A 130 5.94 -6.07 10.08
CA PHE A 130 6.45 -5.81 8.72
C PHE A 130 5.83 -6.76 7.69
N ASP A 131 5.65 -8.03 8.04
CA ASP A 131 5.09 -9.05 7.13
C ASP A 131 3.63 -8.75 6.77
N GLU A 132 2.82 -8.31 7.73
CA GLU A 132 1.43 -7.91 7.48
C GLU A 132 1.36 -6.70 6.55
N VAL A 133 2.22 -5.70 6.80
CA VAL A 133 2.31 -4.48 5.98
C VAL A 133 2.78 -4.82 4.57
N GLN A 134 3.83 -5.60 4.42
CA GLN A 134 4.37 -6.03 3.13
C GLN A 134 3.33 -6.79 2.32
N LYS A 135 2.64 -7.76 2.95
CA LYS A 135 1.57 -8.52 2.29
C LYS A 135 0.43 -7.61 1.83
N THR A 136 -0.02 -6.70 2.70
CA THR A 136 -1.11 -5.76 2.37
C THR A 136 -0.74 -4.87 1.18
N VAL A 137 0.47 -4.31 1.16
CA VAL A 137 0.94 -3.48 0.03
C VAL A 137 1.13 -4.33 -1.24
N GLN A 138 1.62 -5.56 -1.13
CA GLN A 138 1.74 -6.49 -2.25
C GLN A 138 0.38 -6.78 -2.89
N ASP A 139 -0.65 -7.06 -2.08
CA ASP A 139 -2.01 -7.32 -2.55
C ASP A 139 -2.61 -6.09 -3.28
N LEU A 140 -2.24 -4.87 -2.85
CA LEU A 140 -2.63 -3.63 -3.54
C LEU A 140 -1.94 -3.45 -4.89
N LEU A 141 -0.69 -3.88 -5.03
CA LEU A 141 0.13 -3.71 -6.24
C LEU A 141 -0.08 -4.81 -7.29
N THR A 142 -0.65 -5.95 -6.90
CA THR A 142 -0.83 -7.12 -7.77
C THR A 142 -2.24 -7.24 -8.37
N ASN A 143 -3.11 -6.25 -8.12
CA ASN A 143 -4.44 -6.14 -8.74
C ASN A 143 -4.40 -5.72 -10.22
#